data_AF-A0A1F7QGC0-F1
#
_entry.id   AF-A0A1F7QGC0-F1
#
_cell.length_a   1.000
_cell.length_b   1.000
_cell.length_c   1.000
_cell.angle_alpha   90.00
_cell.angle_beta   90.00
_cell.angle_gamma   90.00
#
_symmetry.space_group_name_H-M   'P 1'
#
loop_
_entity.id
_entity.type
_entity.pdbx_description
1 polymer ?
#
loop_
_entity_poly.entity_id
_entity_poly.type
_entity_poly.pdbx_seq_one_letter_code
_entity_poly.pdbx_strand_id
1 'polypeptide(L)'
;MEQPGTFASFAYAFGRRLAKTVNGASTQFLYDGLDLAQQLTTGFFRGTSRGVRIGSVGFAITAAGALAAVAGTLTDRSWLHWAALVVACVGILVGFVGIRYHTVEFFARMRSK
;
A
#
# COMPACT_ATOMS: atom_id res chain seq x y z
N MET A 1 -17.33 26.03 20.28
CA MET A 1 -16.53 25.37 19.22
C MET A 1 -16.22 23.97 19.72
N GLU A 2 -16.80 22.92 19.13
CA GLU A 2 -16.43 21.54 19.45
C GLU A 2 -15.05 21.27 18.88
N GLN A 3 -14.08 21.01 19.76
CA GLN A 3 -12.81 20.41 19.36
C GLN A 3 -13.13 19.07 18.68
N PRO A 4 -12.59 18.75 17.49
CA PRO A 4 -12.85 17.47 16.85
C PRO A 4 -12.44 16.34 17.82
N GLY A 5 -13.44 15.73 18.45
CA GLY A 5 -13.23 14.79 19.54
C GLY A 5 -12.53 13.54 19.02
N THR A 6 -11.52 13.07 19.75
CA THR A 6 -10.96 11.75 19.49
C THR A 6 -11.99 10.70 19.92
N PHE A 7 -12.60 10.02 18.95
CA PHE A 7 -13.52 8.92 19.22
C PHE A 7 -12.73 7.63 19.37
N ALA A 8 -12.81 7.03 20.56
CA ALA A 8 -12.15 5.78 20.86
C ALA A 8 -13.16 4.76 21.44
N SER A 9 -13.09 3.52 20.96
CA SER A 9 -13.81 2.39 21.52
C SER A 9 -12.85 1.25 21.86
N PHE A 10 -13.14 0.53 22.94
CA PHE A 10 -12.29 -0.53 23.47
C PHE A 10 -13.13 -1.76 23.78
N ALA A 11 -12.64 -2.93 23.38
CA ALA A 11 -13.23 -4.22 23.74
C ALA A 11 -12.32 -4.94 24.75
N TYR A 12 -12.94 -5.56 25.76
CA TYR A 12 -12.24 -6.27 26.83
C TYR A 12 -12.77 -7.70 26.99
N ALA A 13 -11.88 -8.62 27.36
CA ALA A 13 -12.23 -9.94 27.87
C ALA A 13 -11.24 -10.34 28.97
N PHE A 14 -11.74 -10.99 30.02
CA PHE A 14 -10.93 -11.41 31.16
C PHE A 14 -10.09 -10.26 31.76
N GLY A 15 -10.64 -9.03 31.78
CA GLY A 15 -9.95 -7.83 32.26
C GLY A 15 -8.84 -7.29 31.34
N ARG A 16 -8.60 -7.92 30.19
CA ARG A 16 -7.56 -7.52 29.22
C ARG A 16 -8.18 -6.98 27.95
N ARG A 17 -7.46 -6.09 27.26
CA ARG A 17 -7.94 -5.39 26.07
C ARG A 17 -7.82 -6.29 24.84
N LEU A 18 -8.94 -6.70 24.25
CA LEU A 18 -8.98 -7.48 23.01
C LEU A 18 -8.86 -6.63 21.75
N ALA A 19 -9.47 -5.44 21.76
CA ALA A 19 -9.41 -4.54 20.62
C ALA A 19 -9.47 -3.07 21.06
N LYS A 20 -8.88 -2.19 20.25
CA LYS A 20 -9.10 -0.74 20.31
C LYS A 20 -9.39 -0.21 18.93
N THR A 21 -10.33 0.73 18.84
CA THR A 21 -10.55 1.53 17.63
C THR A 21 -10.42 2.99 18.02
N VAL A 22 -9.51 3.72 17.39
CA VAL A 22 -9.30 5.15 17.64
C VAL A 22 -9.33 5.87 16.30
N ASN A 23 -10.25 6.82 16.13
CA ASN A 23 -10.41 7.59 14.89
C ASN A 23 -10.48 6.69 13.62
N GLY A 24 -11.13 5.53 13.74
CA GLY A 24 -11.29 4.54 12.67
C GLY A 24 -10.11 3.57 12.47
N ALA A 25 -8.97 3.78 13.12
CA ALA A 25 -7.86 2.83 13.12
C ALA A 25 -8.09 1.76 14.19
N SER A 26 -8.13 0.48 13.79
CA SER A 26 -8.39 -0.63 14.71
C SER A 26 -7.11 -1.43 14.98
N THR A 27 -6.87 -1.77 16.24
CA THR A 27 -5.84 -2.72 16.68
C THR A 27 -6.50 -3.87 17.43
N GLN A 28 -6.13 -5.10 17.10
CA GLN A 28 -6.53 -6.32 17.78
C GLN A 28 -5.34 -6.92 18.53
N PHE A 29 -5.62 -7.52 19.69
CA PHE A 29 -4.64 -8.15 20.55
C PHE A 29 -5.02 -9.61 20.79
N LEU A 30 -4.06 -10.52 20.58
CA LEU A 30 -4.17 -11.93 20.94
C LEU A 30 -3.16 -12.23 22.05
N TYR A 31 -3.63 -12.95 23.06
CA TYR A 31 -2.82 -13.34 24.22
C TYR A 31 -2.63 -14.85 24.24
N ASP A 32 -1.44 -15.29 24.63
CA ASP A 32 -1.14 -16.68 24.96
C ASP A 32 -0.79 -16.74 26.45
N GLY A 33 -1.70 -17.31 27.27
CA GLY A 33 -1.58 -17.24 28.71
C GLY A 33 -1.55 -15.81 29.24
N LEU A 34 -0.48 -15.44 29.94
CA LEU A 34 -0.26 -14.09 30.48
C LEU A 34 0.34 -13.13 29.41
N ASP A 35 0.96 -13.69 28.38
CA ASP A 35 1.79 -12.96 27.43
C ASP A 35 1.02 -12.49 26.20
N LEU A 36 1.49 -11.42 25.58
CA LEU A 36 0.92 -10.88 24.35
C LEU A 36 1.52 -11.61 23.14
N ALA A 37 0.77 -12.55 22.58
CA ALA A 37 1.21 -13.36 21.45
C ALA A 37 1.24 -12.57 20.13
N GLN A 38 0.24 -11.72 19.92
CA GLN A 38 0.11 -10.98 18.65
C GLN A 38 -0.58 -9.63 18.85
N GLN A 39 -0.05 -8.64 18.14
CA GLN A 39 -0.73 -7.37 17.92
C GLN A 39 -0.93 -7.15 16.42
N LEU A 40 -2.19 -6.99 16.01
CA LEU A 40 -2.55 -6.68 14.63
C LEU A 40 -3.10 -5.26 14.55
N THR A 41 -2.38 -4.34 13.92
CA THR A 41 -2.85 -2.97 13.69
C THR A 41 -3.31 -2.83 12.25
N THR A 42 -4.61 -2.65 12.06
CA THR A 42 -5.17 -2.18 10.79
C THR A 42 -5.10 -0.65 10.76
N GLY A 43 -4.02 -0.14 10.15
CA GLY A 43 -3.85 1.28 9.91
C GLY A 43 -4.43 1.67 8.56
N PHE A 44 -5.26 2.72 8.54
CA PHE A 44 -5.46 3.49 7.32
C PHE A 44 -4.38 4.58 7.31
N PHE A 45 -3.39 4.47 6.42
CA PHE A 45 -2.53 5.62 6.15
C PHE A 45 -3.35 6.63 5.35
N ARG A 46 -3.75 7.73 5.99
CA ARG A 46 -4.32 8.89 5.29
C ARG A 46 -3.19 9.70 4.65
N GLY A 47 -2.49 9.09 3.70
CA GLY A 47 -1.74 9.81 2.67
C GLY A 47 -2.69 10.08 1.52
N THR A 48 -2.93 11.37 1.24
CA THR A 48 -3.73 11.91 0.12
C THR A 48 -5.18 11.40 -0.03
N SER A 49 -6.10 12.17 0.56
CA SER A 49 -7.52 12.42 0.20
C SER A 49 -8.52 11.28 -0.10
N ARG A 50 -8.14 10.01 -0.11
CA ARG A 50 -9.07 8.88 -0.30
C ARG A 50 -8.70 7.80 0.70
N GLY A 51 -9.62 7.38 1.56
CA GLY A 51 -9.41 6.38 2.61
C GLY A 51 -9.07 4.98 2.05
N VAL A 52 -7.91 4.85 1.44
CA VAL A 52 -7.39 3.63 0.84
C VAL A 52 -6.71 2.81 1.93
N ARG A 53 -7.10 1.54 2.03
CA ARG A 53 -6.34 0.55 2.82
C ARG A 53 -5.03 0.27 2.08
N ILE A 54 -3.94 0.88 2.55
CA ILE A 54 -2.57 0.64 2.05
C ILE A 54 -2.05 -0.73 2.50
N GLY A 55 -2.65 -1.37 3.52
CA GLY A 55 -2.16 -2.65 4.00
C GLY A 55 -2.56 -3.00 5.43
N SER A 56 -2.05 -4.12 5.92
CA SER A 56 -2.08 -4.51 7.33
C SER A 56 -0.66 -4.82 7.80
N VAL A 57 -0.28 -4.42 9.01
CA VAL A 57 0.99 -4.82 9.63
C VAL A 57 0.70 -5.50 10.98
N GLY A 58 1.25 -6.69 11.16
CA GLY A 58 1.21 -7.50 12.37
C GLY A 58 2.61 -7.72 12.93
N PHE A 59 2.71 -7.76 14.25
CA PHE A 59 3.94 -8.02 14.99
C PHE A 59 3.74 -9.25 15.87
N ALA A 60 4.70 -10.18 15.83
CA ALA A 60 4.81 -11.28 16.77
C ALA A 60 5.91 -10.94 17.79
N ILE A 61 5.62 -11.15 19.07
CA ILE A 61 6.53 -10.85 20.18
C ILE A 61 6.73 -12.15 20.95
N THR A 62 7.98 -12.45 21.32
CA THR A 62 8.27 -13.62 22.17
C THR A 62 7.79 -13.38 23.60
N ALA A 63 7.65 -14.44 24.39
CA ALA A 63 7.32 -14.35 25.81
C ALA A 63 8.34 -13.52 26.62
N ALA A 64 9.58 -13.38 26.14
CA ALA A 64 10.59 -12.50 26.74
C ALA A 64 10.41 -11.02 26.37
N GLY A 65 9.38 -10.67 25.59
CA GLY A 65 9.12 -9.31 25.11
C GLY A 65 9.96 -8.90 23.89
N ALA A 66 10.73 -9.83 23.30
CA ALA A 66 11.54 -9.54 22.11
C ALA A 66 10.68 -9.61 20.84
N LEU A 67 10.92 -8.71 19.88
CA LEU A 67 10.25 -8.76 18.57
C LEU A 67 10.69 -10.03 17.82
N ALA A 68 9.76 -10.94 17.58
CA ALA A 68 10.01 -12.23 16.92
C ALA A 68 9.82 -12.16 15.41
N ALA A 69 8.80 -11.41 14.94
CA ALA A 69 8.53 -11.24 13.53
C ALA A 69 7.71 -9.98 13.24
N VAL A 70 7.90 -9.41 12.06
CA VAL A 70 7.04 -8.38 11.47
C VAL A 70 6.48 -8.95 10.17
N ALA A 71 5.16 -9.01 10.05
CA ALA A 71 4.48 -9.43 8.83
C ALA A 71 3.55 -8.32 8.39
N GLY A 72 3.53 -8.00 7.10
CA GLY A 72 2.61 -7.02 6.57
C GLY A 72 2.17 -7.33 5.15
N THR A 73 0.96 -6.92 4.82
CA THR A 73 0.53 -6.77 3.44
C THR A 73 0.66 -5.30 3.12
N LEU A 74 1.47 -4.95 2.13
CA LEU A 74 1.32 -3.67 1.44
C LEU A 74 0.42 -3.98 0.25
N THR A 75 -0.65 -3.20 0.07
CA THR A 75 -1.42 -3.10 -1.17
C THR A 75 -0.55 -2.43 -2.23
N ASP A 76 0.67 -2.90 -2.41
CA ASP A 76 1.59 -2.40 -3.41
C ASP A 76 1.13 -3.00 -4.73
N ARG A 77 0.34 -2.22 -5.45
CA ARG A 77 0.20 -2.28 -6.91
C ARG A 77 1.54 -1.96 -7.59
N SER A 78 2.66 -2.33 -6.98
CA SER A 78 3.96 -1.89 -7.39
C SER A 78 4.36 -2.49 -8.74
N TRP A 79 3.87 -3.69 -9.01
CA TRP A 79 3.98 -4.31 -10.32
C TRP A 79 3.31 -3.50 -11.45
N LEU A 80 2.24 -2.72 -11.16
CA LEU A 80 1.53 -1.94 -12.18
C LEU A 80 2.33 -0.71 -12.65
N HIS A 81 3.18 -0.12 -11.81
CA HIS A 81 4.05 0.97 -12.28
C HIS A 81 5.17 0.46 -13.18
N TRP A 82 5.73 -0.71 -12.89
CA TRP A 82 6.63 -1.41 -13.83
C TRP A 82 5.93 -1.79 -15.13
N ALA A 83 4.70 -2.31 -15.08
CA ALA A 83 3.93 -2.62 -16.28
C ALA A 83 3.64 -1.36 -17.12
N ALA A 84 3.28 -0.24 -16.49
CA ALA A 84 3.06 1.04 -17.16
C ALA A 84 4.34 1.60 -17.81
N LEU A 85 5.50 1.46 -17.16
CA LEU A 85 6.80 1.85 -17.72
C LEU A 85 7.13 1.06 -18.99
N VAL A 86 6.92 -0.26 -18.97
CA VAL A 86 7.16 -1.12 -20.13
C VAL A 86 6.29 -0.71 -21.31
N VAL A 87 5.00 -0.47 -21.10
CA VAL A 87 4.08 -0.01 -22.14
C VAL A 87 4.50 1.35 -22.71
N ALA A 88 4.94 2.27 -21.85
CA ALA A 88 5.45 3.57 -22.29
C ALA A 88 6.73 3.45 -23.13
N CYS A 89 7.69 2.63 -22.71
CA CYS A 89 8.92 2.37 -23.47
C CYS A 89 8.65 1.76 -24.85
N VAL A 90 7.73 0.79 -24.93
CA VAL A 90 7.32 0.18 -26.21
C VAL A 90 6.66 1.21 -27.11
N GLY A 91 5.75 2.04 -26.58
CA GLY A 91 5.10 3.12 -27.34
C GLY A 91 6.10 4.14 -27.89
N ILE A 92 7.10 4.54 -27.10
CA ILE A 92 8.15 5.48 -27.52
C ILE A 92 9.00 4.88 -28.67
N LEU A 93 9.42 3.62 -28.55
CA LEU A 93 10.21 2.95 -29.59
C LEU A 93 9.44 2.82 -30.91
N VAL A 94 8.18 2.39 -30.85
CA VAL A 94 7.32 2.27 -32.03
C VAL A 94 7.10 3.64 -32.69
N GLY A 95 6.87 4.68 -31.89
CA GLY A 95 6.76 6.05 -32.37
C GLY A 95 8.01 6.54 -33.10
N PHE A 96 9.21 6.30 -32.53
CA PHE A 96 10.48 6.67 -33.17
C PHE A 96 10.68 5.97 -34.51
N VAL A 97 10.40 4.66 -34.60
CA VAL A 97 10.51 3.90 -35.85
C VAL A 97 9.52 4.43 -36.89
N GLY A 98 8.26 4.69 -36.49
CA GLY A 98 7.24 5.25 -37.38
C GLY A 98 7.62 6.62 -37.95
N ILE A 99 8.16 7.52 -37.12
CA ILE A 99 8.63 8.85 -37.56
C ILE A 99 9.76 8.73 -38.57
N ARG A 100 10.75 7.87 -38.31
CA ARG A 100 11.88 7.64 -39.22
C ARG A 100 11.42 7.04 -40.54
N TYR A 101 10.51 6.08 -40.51
CA TYR A 101 9.94 5.46 -41.69
C TYR A 101 9.18 6.47 -42.57
N HIS A 102 8.27 7.26 -41.98
CA HIS A 102 7.54 8.30 -42.72
C HIS A 102 8.45 9.38 -43.29
N THR A 103 9.52 9.75 -42.57
CA THR A 103 10.48 10.74 -43.04
C THR A 103 11.21 10.23 -44.29
N VAL A 104 11.64 8.96 -44.28
CA VAL A 104 12.30 8.33 -45.43
C VAL A 104 11.35 8.22 -46.62
N GLU A 105 10.11 7.79 -46.43
CA GLU A 105 9.11 7.72 -47.52
C GLU A 105 8.79 9.11 -48.11
N PHE A 106 8.70 10.14 -47.26
CA PHE A 106 8.44 11.50 -47.71
C PHE A 106 9.60 12.03 -48.58
N PHE A 107 10.84 11.87 -48.15
CA PHE A 107 12.02 12.24 -48.95
C PHE A 107 12.15 11.41 -50.23
N ALA A 108 11.84 10.11 -50.18
CA ALA A 108 11.84 9.25 -51.36
C ALA A 108 10.81 9.71 -52.41
N ARG A 109 9.60 10.11 -51.97
CA ARG A 109 8.56 10.66 -52.87
C ARG A 109 8.93 12.02 -53.47
N MET A 110 9.65 12.87 -52.73
CA MET A 110 10.11 14.16 -53.25
C MET A 110 11.22 14.02 -54.30
N ARG A 111 12.06 12.99 -54.21
CA ARG A 111 13.16 12.75 -55.17
C ARG A 111 12.69 12.15 -56.51
N SER A 112 11.48 11.62 -56.57
CA SER A 112 10.91 10.93 -57.74
C SER A 112 10.08 11.83 -58.66
N LYS A 113 10.02 13.14 -58.37
CA LYS A 113 9.41 14.18 -59.23
C LYS A 113 10.51 15.07 -59.79
#